data_AF-A0A849TDI1-F1
#
_entry.id   AF-A0A849TDI1-F1
#
_cell.length_a   1.000
_cell.length_b   1.000
_cell.length_c   1.000
_cell.angle_alpha   90.00
_cell.angle_beta   90.00
_cell.angle_gamma   90.00
#
_symmetry.space_group_name_H-M   'P 1'
#
loop_
_entity.id
_entity.type
_entity.pdbx_description
1 polymer ?
#
loop_
_entity_poly.entity_id
_entity_poly.type
_entity_poly.pdbx_seq_one_letter_code
_entity_poly.pdbx_strand_id
1 'polypeptide(L)'
;MRIGIILLALLLTSCGLKPYKMDIHQGNFITAEMRAKLKLGMSKTQVRYVLGTPMVNDPFHDNRWDYVYRLEHGGKVTEQQRLTLNFSDSSLQSIDDGVQLIQADPADKKAAAPVPTVAPTVLPQAIVAPPVVTPPLNDASLDVMGAVQAWAEAWSSQETEQYFASYADTFRPAGMSKAAWQTQRKQRIGKPGVIEVTLKEINVEMRDDSHASATFEQNYRADTYQDTTRKTLQLEKVDGAWLIVSEQVVK
;
A
#
# COMPACT_ATOMS: atom_id res chain seq x y z
N MET A 1 59.58 -41.45 34.78
CA MET A 1 58.50 -40.46 35.01
C MET A 1 58.75 -39.14 34.24
N ARG A 2 58.81 -39.11 32.89
CA ARG A 2 58.85 -37.82 32.15
C ARG A 2 58.23 -37.83 30.74
N ILE A 3 57.67 -38.95 30.27
CA ILE A 3 57.17 -39.09 28.87
C ILE A 3 55.64 -39.19 28.79
N GLY A 4 54.94 -39.33 29.91
CA GLY A 4 53.48 -39.52 29.94
C GLY A 4 52.61 -38.26 29.95
N ILE A 5 53.20 -37.05 29.87
CA ILE A 5 52.45 -35.78 30.11
C ILE A 5 52.27 -34.94 28.82
N ILE A 6 52.89 -35.31 27.70
CA ILE A 6 52.82 -34.49 26.46
C ILE A 6 51.72 -34.95 25.47
N LEU A 7 51.01 -36.05 25.77
CA LEU A 7 49.95 -36.58 24.89
C LEU A 7 48.51 -36.26 25.34
N LEU A 8 48.33 -35.29 26.24
CA LEU A 8 47.01 -34.85 26.74
C LEU A 8 46.61 -33.44 26.24
N ALA A 9 47.41 -32.81 25.37
CA ALA A 9 47.20 -31.40 24.97
C ALA A 9 46.59 -31.19 23.57
N LEU A 10 46.07 -32.23 22.90
CA LEU A 10 45.61 -32.13 21.50
C LEU A 10 44.20 -32.67 21.23
N LEU A 11 43.35 -32.78 22.27
CA LEU A 11 41.95 -33.20 22.14
C LEU A 11 40.95 -32.11 22.59
N LEU A 12 41.31 -30.83 22.46
CA LEU A 12 40.31 -29.76 22.37
C LEU A 12 39.92 -29.58 20.90
N THR A 13 39.46 -30.66 20.28
CA THR A 13 38.72 -30.61 19.03
C THR A 13 37.42 -29.86 19.31
N SER A 14 37.46 -28.56 19.07
CA SER A 14 36.35 -27.67 18.70
C SER A 14 35.03 -28.43 18.57
N CYS A 15 34.24 -28.44 19.64
CA CYS A 15 32.85 -28.87 19.56
C CYS A 15 32.14 -27.95 18.57
N GLY A 16 31.71 -28.52 17.45
CA GLY A 16 30.94 -27.87 16.39
C GLY A 16 29.51 -27.52 16.83
N LEU A 17 29.38 -26.63 17.81
CA LEU A 17 28.13 -25.92 18.07
C LEU A 17 27.89 -25.01 16.86
N LYS A 18 27.14 -25.51 15.86
CA LYS A 18 26.60 -24.64 14.83
C LYS A 18 25.73 -23.61 15.55
N PRO A 19 26.08 -22.30 15.51
CA PRO A 19 25.25 -21.29 16.14
C PRO A 19 23.85 -21.41 15.55
N TYR A 20 22.82 -21.41 16.41
CA TYR A 20 21.45 -21.28 15.95
C TYR A 20 21.36 -19.99 15.13
N LYS A 21 21.10 -20.14 13.83
CA LYS A 21 20.83 -19.01 12.95
C LYS A 21 19.32 -18.85 12.89
N MET A 22 18.86 -17.70 13.36
CA MET A 22 17.47 -17.29 13.26
C MET A 22 17.08 -17.18 11.78
N ASP A 23 15.82 -17.49 11.49
CA ASP A 23 15.23 -17.30 10.17
C ASP A 23 15.09 -15.82 9.87
N ILE A 24 15.48 -15.43 8.67
CA ILE A 24 15.51 -14.04 8.24
C ILE A 24 14.53 -13.90 7.08
N HIS A 25 13.44 -13.16 7.33
CA HIS A 25 12.49 -12.73 6.31
C HIS A 25 12.86 -11.31 5.88
N GLN A 26 13.17 -11.09 4.60
CA GLN A 26 13.60 -9.80 4.06
C GLN A 26 12.76 -9.40 2.85
N GLY A 27 12.32 -8.14 2.83
CA GLY A 27 11.66 -7.53 1.68
C GLY A 27 10.13 -7.63 1.69
N ASN A 28 9.51 -7.53 0.51
CA ASN A 28 8.05 -7.46 0.34
C ASN A 28 7.47 -8.84 -0.01
N PHE A 29 6.87 -9.53 0.97
CA PHE A 29 6.18 -10.80 0.71
C PHE A 29 4.87 -10.55 -0.04
N ILE A 30 4.80 -10.97 -1.30
CA ILE A 30 3.60 -10.82 -2.14
C ILE A 30 2.88 -12.17 -2.18
N THR A 31 1.65 -12.21 -1.69
CA THR A 31 0.81 -13.41 -1.75
C THR A 31 0.20 -13.60 -3.13
N ALA A 32 -0.19 -14.83 -3.47
CA ALA A 32 -0.89 -15.13 -4.72
C ALA A 32 -2.19 -14.29 -4.88
N GLU A 33 -2.89 -14.02 -3.77
CA GLU A 33 -4.09 -13.19 -3.77
C GLU A 33 -3.80 -11.72 -4.10
N MET A 34 -2.73 -11.15 -3.52
CA MET A 34 -2.29 -9.78 -3.83
C MET A 34 -1.86 -9.67 -5.29
N ARG A 35 -1.11 -10.66 -5.78
CA ARG A 35 -0.65 -10.75 -7.18
C ARG A 35 -1.80 -10.90 -8.18
N ALA A 36 -2.86 -11.61 -7.81
CA ALA A 36 -4.06 -11.78 -8.63
C ALA A 36 -4.90 -10.49 -8.74
N LYS A 37 -4.81 -9.61 -7.74
CA LYS A 37 -5.51 -8.32 -7.75
C LYS A 37 -4.84 -7.30 -8.66
N LEU A 38 -3.57 -7.47 -9.00
CA LEU A 38 -2.90 -6.60 -9.96
C LEU A 38 -3.50 -6.75 -11.34
N LYS A 39 -3.93 -5.63 -11.92
CA LYS A 39 -4.49 -5.55 -13.27
C LYS A 39 -3.65 -4.55 -14.06
N LEU A 40 -3.45 -4.83 -15.35
CA LEU A 40 -2.83 -3.85 -16.25
C LEU A 40 -3.68 -2.57 -16.27
N GLY A 41 -3.02 -1.43 -16.40
CA GLY A 41 -3.65 -0.10 -16.32
C GLY A 41 -3.74 0.48 -14.90
N MET A 42 -3.47 -0.28 -13.85
CA MET A 42 -3.49 0.24 -12.48
C MET A 42 -2.49 1.39 -12.27
N SER A 43 -2.90 2.45 -11.58
CA SER A 43 -1.99 3.55 -11.25
C SER A 43 -0.94 3.11 -10.22
N LYS A 44 0.19 3.82 -10.16
CA LYS A 44 1.20 3.63 -9.11
C LYS A 44 0.57 3.64 -7.71
N THR A 45 -0.39 4.52 -7.46
CA THR A 45 -1.10 4.60 -6.18
C THR A 45 -1.94 3.34 -5.93
N GLN A 46 -2.66 2.85 -6.95
CA GLN A 46 -3.45 1.63 -6.83
C GLN A 46 -2.57 0.41 -6.55
N VAL A 47 -1.44 0.29 -7.25
CA VAL A 47 -0.46 -0.78 -6.99
C VAL A 47 0.10 -0.71 -5.58
N ARG A 48 0.43 0.49 -5.07
CA ARG A 48 0.89 0.66 -3.68
C ARG A 48 -0.17 0.29 -2.67
N TYR A 49 -1.43 0.55 -2.96
CA TYR A 49 -2.53 0.12 -2.10
C TYR A 49 -2.62 -1.41 -2.06
N VAL A 50 -2.39 -2.09 -3.20
CA VAL A 50 -2.43 -3.56 -3.30
C VAL A 50 -1.22 -4.25 -2.66
N LEU A 51 -0.01 -3.77 -2.93
CA LEU A 51 1.25 -4.46 -2.57
C LEU A 51 2.06 -3.77 -1.47
N GLY A 52 1.64 -2.58 -1.04
CA GLY A 52 2.46 -1.69 -0.22
C GLY A 52 3.53 -0.95 -1.03
N THR A 53 4.34 -0.17 -0.32
CA THR A 53 5.45 0.58 -0.92
C THR A 53 6.64 -0.37 -1.15
N PRO A 54 7.25 -0.39 -2.35
CA PRO A 54 8.43 -1.22 -2.62
C PRO A 54 9.61 -0.75 -1.75
N MET A 55 10.32 -1.70 -1.15
CA MET A 55 11.50 -1.39 -0.32
C MET A 55 12.74 -1.02 -1.13
N VAL A 56 12.72 -1.33 -2.44
CA VAL A 56 13.79 -0.99 -3.37
C VAL A 56 13.19 -0.09 -4.45
N ASN A 57 13.51 1.20 -4.37
CA ASN A 57 13.27 2.13 -5.46
C ASN A 57 14.60 2.29 -6.22
N ASP A 58 14.61 1.93 -7.50
CA ASP A 58 15.75 2.19 -8.38
C ASP A 58 15.81 3.71 -8.66
N PRO A 59 16.85 4.44 -8.20
CA PRO A 59 16.94 5.89 -8.37
C PRO A 59 17.01 6.35 -9.83
N PHE A 60 17.29 5.42 -10.76
CA PHE A 60 17.47 5.72 -12.18
C PHE A 60 16.26 5.30 -13.02
N HIS A 61 15.30 4.58 -12.43
CA HIS A 61 14.11 4.08 -13.13
C HIS A 61 12.84 4.29 -12.29
N ASP A 62 12.35 5.53 -12.20
CA ASP A 62 11.10 5.90 -11.51
C ASP A 62 9.86 5.10 -11.98
N ASN A 63 9.95 4.54 -13.19
CA ASN A 63 8.89 3.79 -13.84
C ASN A 63 9.02 2.27 -13.66
N ARG A 64 9.93 1.79 -12.80
CA ARG A 64 10.12 0.37 -12.54
C ARG A 64 10.16 0.12 -11.04
N TRP A 65 9.23 -0.69 -10.53
CA TRP A 65 9.21 -1.11 -9.14
C TRP A 65 9.58 -2.57 -9.02
N ASP A 66 10.54 -2.87 -8.14
CA ASP A 66 10.95 -4.23 -7.81
C ASP A 66 10.49 -4.58 -6.40
N TYR A 67 9.61 -5.57 -6.29
CA TYR A 67 9.26 -6.22 -5.03
C TYR A 67 10.10 -7.48 -4.93
N VAL A 68 11.09 -7.47 -4.04
CA VAL A 68 11.95 -8.62 -3.79
C VAL A 68 11.66 -9.14 -2.39
N TYR A 69 11.49 -10.44 -2.26
CA TYR A 69 11.37 -11.16 -1.00
C TYR A 69 12.43 -12.26 -0.94
N ARG A 70 13.00 -12.43 0.24
CA ARG A 70 13.98 -13.47 0.55
C ARG A 70 13.69 -14.07 1.92
N LEU A 71 13.63 -15.39 1.98
CA LEU A 71 13.67 -16.17 3.21
C LEU A 71 15.03 -16.84 3.30
N GLU A 72 15.74 -16.62 4.41
CA GLU A 72 16.93 -17.38 4.76
C GLU A 72 16.67 -18.22 6.00
N HIS A 73 16.79 -19.55 5.87
CA HIS A 73 16.74 -20.49 6.99
C HIS A 73 18.14 -21.07 7.20
N GLY A 74 18.68 -20.97 8.42
CA GLY A 74 20.01 -21.50 8.72
C GLY A 74 21.16 -20.79 7.97
N GLY A 75 20.95 -19.56 7.50
CA GLY A 75 21.90 -18.80 6.67
C GLY A 75 22.00 -19.27 5.23
N LYS A 76 21.01 -20.02 4.74
CA LYS A 76 20.82 -20.36 3.33
C LYS A 76 19.51 -19.77 2.86
N VAL A 77 19.50 -19.17 1.67
CA VAL A 77 18.27 -18.72 1.01
C VAL A 77 17.43 -19.96 0.71
N THR A 78 16.27 -20.06 1.34
CA THR A 78 15.31 -21.15 1.14
C THR A 78 14.13 -20.72 0.29
N GLU A 79 13.84 -19.42 0.24
CA GLU A 79 12.83 -18.88 -0.66
C GLU A 79 13.31 -17.54 -1.22
N GLN A 80 13.11 -17.33 -2.52
CA GLN A 80 13.30 -16.03 -3.13
C GLN A 80 12.17 -15.78 -4.11
N GLN A 81 11.52 -14.63 -3.96
CA GLN A 81 10.49 -14.16 -4.86
C GLN A 81 10.88 -12.77 -5.38
N ARG A 82 10.63 -12.55 -6.67
CA ARG A 82 10.81 -11.26 -7.29
C ARG A 82 9.60 -10.95 -8.17
N LEU A 83 9.06 -9.76 -8.02
CA LEU A 83 8.01 -9.22 -8.86
C LEU A 83 8.46 -7.84 -9.37
N THR A 84 8.60 -7.69 -10.67
CA THR A 84 8.98 -6.43 -11.31
C THR A 84 7.76 -5.85 -12.03
N LEU A 85 7.42 -4.61 -11.69
CA LEU A 85 6.31 -3.86 -12.26
C LEU A 85 6.84 -2.70 -13.08
N ASN A 86 6.45 -2.60 -14.34
CA ASN A 86 6.83 -1.49 -15.21
C ASN A 86 5.63 -0.58 -15.46
N PHE A 87 5.85 0.73 -15.34
CA PHE A 87 4.85 1.76 -15.50
C PHE A 87 5.16 2.63 -16.72
N SER A 88 4.12 3.06 -17.43
CA SER A 88 4.19 4.10 -18.46
C SER A 88 2.95 4.97 -18.35
N ASP A 89 3.08 6.28 -18.59
CA ASP A 89 1.96 7.23 -18.48
C ASP A 89 1.19 7.08 -17.16
N SER A 90 1.91 6.91 -16.05
CA SER A 90 1.38 6.70 -14.69
C SER A 90 0.54 5.42 -14.47
N SER A 91 0.52 4.49 -15.42
CA SER A 91 -0.25 3.24 -15.38
C SER A 91 0.65 1.98 -15.53
N LEU A 92 0.23 0.87 -14.93
CA LEU A 92 0.94 -0.41 -14.93
C LEU A 92 0.84 -1.08 -16.30
N GLN A 93 1.98 -1.25 -16.98
CA GLN A 93 2.05 -1.78 -18.35
C GLN A 93 2.48 -3.24 -18.40
N SER A 94 3.34 -3.67 -17.48
CA SER A 94 3.76 -5.07 -17.42
C SER A 94 4.06 -5.53 -16.01
N ILE A 95 3.83 -6.82 -15.81
CA ILE A 95 4.06 -7.55 -14.57
C ILE A 95 4.98 -8.72 -14.91
N ASP A 96 6.18 -8.72 -14.36
CA ASP A 96 7.17 -9.77 -14.52
C ASP A 96 7.33 -10.50 -13.19
N ASP A 97 6.82 -11.73 -13.13
CA ASP A 97 7.10 -12.66 -12.04
C ASP A 97 8.49 -13.26 -12.29
N GLY A 98 9.48 -12.63 -11.68
CA GLY A 98 10.85 -13.12 -11.73
C GLY A 98 10.97 -14.53 -11.14
N VAL A 99 12.13 -15.16 -11.37
CA VAL A 99 12.38 -16.55 -10.99
C VAL A 99 12.13 -16.79 -9.50
N GLN A 100 11.14 -17.65 -9.21
CA GLN A 100 10.91 -18.22 -7.89
C GLN A 100 11.96 -19.32 -7.67
N LEU A 101 12.99 -19.07 -6.86
CA LEU A 101 14.03 -20.07 -6.62
C LEU A 101 13.58 -21.04 -5.52
N ILE A 102 13.00 -22.15 -6.01
CA ILE A 102 12.77 -23.52 -5.49
C ILE A 102 11.94 -23.73 -4.20
N GLN A 103 10.74 -24.27 -4.45
CA GLN A 103 9.91 -25.24 -3.72
C GLN A 103 10.33 -25.66 -2.29
N ALA A 104 9.50 -25.26 -1.33
CA ALA A 104 9.32 -26.03 -0.10
C ALA A 104 8.70 -27.41 -0.43
N ASP A 105 9.19 -28.47 0.22
CA ASP A 105 8.56 -29.79 0.21
C ASP A 105 7.05 -29.68 0.54
N PRO A 106 6.15 -30.51 -0.04
CA PRO A 106 4.70 -30.36 0.15
C PRO A 106 4.18 -30.65 1.57
N ALA A 107 5.07 -30.88 2.55
CA ALA A 107 4.70 -31.32 3.89
C ALA A 107 4.39 -30.18 4.88
N ASP A 108 4.74 -28.92 4.59
CA ASP A 108 4.48 -27.78 5.50
C ASP A 108 3.19 -27.02 5.18
N LYS A 109 2.16 -27.70 4.68
CA LYS A 109 0.79 -27.16 4.61
C LYS A 109 0.05 -27.10 5.95
N LYS A 110 0.74 -27.24 7.09
CA LYS A 110 0.12 -27.13 8.42
C LYS A 110 1.07 -26.58 9.47
N ALA A 111 1.41 -25.30 9.37
CA ALA A 111 1.90 -24.52 10.52
C ALA A 111 1.59 -23.02 10.39
N ALA A 112 0.35 -22.69 10.02
CA ALA A 112 -0.31 -21.59 10.74
C ALA A 112 -0.69 -22.15 12.12
N ALA A 113 0.31 -22.30 13.00
CA ALA A 113 0.08 -22.65 14.39
C ALA A 113 -0.19 -21.36 15.18
N PRO A 114 -1.12 -21.41 16.14
CA PRO A 114 -1.74 -20.25 16.75
C PRO A 114 -0.71 -19.46 17.55
N VAL A 115 -0.83 -18.14 17.52
CA VAL A 115 -0.15 -17.23 18.43
C VAL A 115 -0.42 -17.74 19.86
N PRO A 116 0.59 -18.15 20.64
CA PRO A 116 0.32 -18.59 22.00
C PRO A 116 -0.12 -17.38 22.83
N THR A 117 -1.34 -17.45 23.35
CA THR A 117 -1.84 -16.57 24.41
C THR A 117 -0.96 -16.75 25.64
N VAL A 118 -0.21 -15.70 25.98
CA VAL A 118 0.31 -15.49 27.34
C VAL A 118 -0.04 -14.05 27.75
N ALA A 119 -0.91 -13.92 28.75
CA ALA A 119 -1.17 -12.70 29.50
C ALA A 119 -0.46 -12.78 30.87
N PRO A 120 -0.23 -11.68 31.58
CA PRO A 120 0.53 -10.50 31.19
C PRO A 120 1.68 -10.23 32.20
N THR A 121 2.89 -9.91 31.72
CA THR A 121 3.91 -9.26 32.56
C THR A 121 4.06 -7.83 32.09
N VAL A 122 3.72 -6.91 32.98
CA VAL A 122 3.81 -5.45 32.84
C VAL A 122 5.27 -5.04 32.53
N LEU A 123 5.51 -4.59 31.31
CA LEU A 123 6.63 -3.74 30.91
C LEU A 123 6.05 -2.51 30.16
N PRO A 124 6.63 -1.32 30.29
CA PRO A 124 6.08 -0.09 29.71
C PRO A 124 5.87 -0.27 28.21
N GLN A 125 4.68 0.08 27.74
CA GLN A 125 4.27 -0.03 26.34
C GLN A 125 5.24 0.76 25.44
N ALA A 126 6.27 0.09 24.92
CA ALA A 126 6.73 0.39 23.59
C ALA A 126 5.49 0.25 22.70
N ILE A 127 5.15 1.33 22.02
CA ILE A 127 4.01 1.43 21.12
C ILE A 127 4.23 0.35 20.06
N VAL A 128 3.66 -0.83 20.28
CA VAL A 128 3.34 -1.74 19.20
C VAL A 128 2.36 -0.90 18.40
N ALA A 129 2.83 -0.31 17.31
CA ALA A 129 1.92 0.26 16.33
C ALA A 129 0.83 -0.81 16.14
N PRO A 130 -0.47 -0.47 16.28
CA PRO A 130 -1.52 -1.44 15.99
C PRO A 130 -1.16 -2.12 14.67
N PRO A 131 -1.41 -3.43 14.49
CA PRO A 131 -1.23 -4.03 13.18
C PRO A 131 -1.90 -3.06 12.22
N VAL A 132 -1.14 -2.52 11.26
CA VAL A 132 -1.74 -1.75 10.19
C VAL A 132 -2.74 -2.72 9.61
N VAL A 133 -4.01 -2.55 10.00
CA VAL A 133 -5.12 -3.33 9.48
C VAL A 133 -5.14 -2.86 8.05
N THR A 134 -4.39 -3.56 7.21
CA THR A 134 -4.47 -3.40 5.77
C THR A 134 -5.94 -3.74 5.51
N PRO A 135 -6.78 -2.78 5.10
CA PRO A 135 -8.16 -3.11 4.80
C PRO A 135 -8.13 -4.29 3.83
N PRO A 136 -8.99 -5.30 3.98
CA PRO A 136 -9.05 -6.37 3.00
C PRO A 136 -9.23 -5.71 1.63
N LEU A 137 -8.20 -5.86 0.79
CA LEU A 137 -8.21 -5.43 -0.60
C LEU A 137 -9.35 -6.16 -1.32
N ASN A 138 -10.56 -5.64 -1.24
CA ASN A 138 -11.69 -6.13 -2.01
C ASN A 138 -11.77 -5.31 -3.31
N ASP A 139 -12.27 -5.89 -4.40
CA ASP A 139 -12.43 -5.16 -5.66
C ASP A 139 -13.20 -3.83 -5.44
N ALA A 140 -14.13 -3.80 -4.48
CA ALA A 140 -14.85 -2.59 -4.09
C ALA A 140 -13.95 -1.45 -3.58
N SER A 141 -12.93 -1.72 -2.76
CA SER A 141 -11.97 -0.70 -2.29
C SER A 141 -11.10 -0.16 -3.44
N LEU A 142 -10.79 -1.01 -4.43
CA LEU A 142 -10.11 -0.59 -5.65
C LEU A 142 -10.99 0.31 -6.52
N ASP A 143 -12.29 -0.01 -6.62
CA ASP A 143 -13.27 0.83 -7.32
C ASP A 143 -13.43 2.20 -6.64
N VAL A 144 -13.52 2.24 -5.31
CA VAL A 144 -13.57 3.49 -4.53
C VAL A 144 -12.31 4.32 -4.77
N MET A 145 -11.13 3.70 -4.69
CA MET A 145 -9.87 4.40 -4.96
C MET A 145 -9.82 4.91 -6.41
N GLY A 146 -10.31 4.13 -7.37
CA GLY A 146 -10.43 4.56 -8.77
C GLY A 146 -11.31 5.79 -8.93
N ALA A 147 -12.47 5.83 -8.27
CA ALA A 147 -13.36 6.99 -8.28
C ALA A 147 -12.71 8.24 -7.67
N VAL A 148 -12.00 8.08 -6.55
CA VAL A 148 -11.27 9.19 -5.90
C VAL A 148 -10.12 9.71 -6.79
N GLN A 149 -9.42 8.81 -7.49
CA GLN A 149 -8.37 9.18 -8.43
C GLN A 149 -8.95 9.93 -9.65
N ALA A 150 -10.05 9.43 -10.23
CA ALA A 150 -10.74 10.06 -11.36
C ALA A 150 -11.25 11.47 -11.01
N TRP A 151 -11.73 11.67 -9.78
CA TRP A 151 -12.09 12.99 -9.26
C TRP A 151 -10.89 13.96 -9.25
N ALA A 152 -9.72 13.52 -8.78
CA ALA A 152 -8.51 14.35 -8.76
C ALA A 152 -8.00 14.65 -10.17
N GLU A 153 -8.11 13.70 -11.09
CA GLU A 153 -7.77 13.87 -12.51
C GLU A 153 -8.70 14.87 -13.19
N ALA A 154 -10.02 14.73 -13.05
CA ALA A 154 -10.99 15.67 -13.60
C ALA A 154 -10.77 17.10 -13.06
N TRP A 155 -10.39 17.23 -11.79
CA TRP A 155 -10.01 18.52 -11.23
C TRP A 155 -8.72 19.06 -11.86
N SER A 156 -7.67 18.25 -11.96
CA SER A 156 -6.39 18.67 -12.56
C SER A 156 -6.53 19.09 -14.03
N SER A 157 -7.33 18.35 -14.79
CA SER A 157 -7.65 18.66 -16.20
C SER A 157 -8.66 19.81 -16.35
N GLN A 158 -9.16 20.38 -15.25
CA GLN A 158 -10.16 21.45 -15.23
C GLN A 158 -11.48 21.07 -15.95
N GLU A 159 -11.75 19.77 -16.09
CA GLU A 159 -12.92 19.20 -16.74
C GLU A 159 -14.12 19.24 -15.78
N THR A 160 -14.80 20.40 -15.75
CA THR A 160 -15.78 20.70 -14.69
C THR A 160 -16.98 19.75 -14.67
N GLU A 161 -17.42 19.23 -15.81
CA GLU A 161 -18.54 18.30 -15.88
C GLU A 161 -18.19 16.95 -15.25
N GLN A 162 -17.04 16.39 -15.60
CA GLN A 162 -16.52 15.13 -15.04
C GLN A 162 -16.21 15.29 -13.55
N TYR A 163 -15.69 16.45 -13.14
CA TYR A 163 -15.47 16.77 -11.73
C TYR A 163 -16.78 16.75 -10.93
N PHE A 164 -17.84 17.39 -11.43
CA PHE A 164 -19.14 17.36 -10.74
C PHE A 164 -19.84 16.01 -10.82
N ALA A 165 -19.57 15.21 -11.86
CA ALA A 165 -20.06 13.84 -11.97
C ALA A 165 -19.49 12.91 -10.90
N SER A 166 -18.39 13.27 -10.24
CA SER A 166 -17.88 12.52 -9.08
C SER A 166 -18.72 12.72 -7.81
N TYR A 167 -19.70 13.62 -7.80
CA TYR A 167 -20.53 13.94 -6.64
C TYR A 167 -21.95 13.41 -6.79
N ALA A 168 -22.48 12.81 -5.73
CA ALA A 168 -23.84 12.29 -5.71
C ALA A 168 -24.88 13.43 -5.74
N ASP A 169 -26.12 13.09 -6.13
CA ASP A 169 -27.24 14.03 -6.04
C ASP A 169 -27.52 14.46 -4.59
N THR A 170 -27.33 13.52 -3.65
CA THR A 170 -27.46 13.70 -2.21
C THR A 170 -26.33 14.51 -1.59
N PHE A 171 -25.27 14.86 -2.33
CA PHE A 171 -24.11 15.61 -1.82
C PHE A 171 -24.51 16.88 -1.05
N ARG A 172 -23.88 17.08 0.10
CA ARG A 172 -24.06 18.25 0.97
C ARG A 172 -22.73 18.95 1.24
N PRO A 173 -22.47 20.10 0.59
CA PRO A 173 -21.27 20.88 0.89
C PRO A 173 -21.38 21.53 2.28
N ALA A 174 -20.25 21.68 2.95
CA ALA A 174 -20.20 22.33 4.26
C ALA A 174 -20.47 23.84 4.12
N GLY A 175 -21.40 24.36 4.93
CA GLY A 175 -21.59 25.81 5.14
C GLY A 175 -22.25 26.59 3.98
N MET A 176 -22.74 25.93 2.93
CA MET A 176 -23.47 26.60 1.83
C MET A 176 -24.42 25.64 1.08
N SER A 177 -25.22 26.17 0.16
CA SER A 177 -26.08 25.35 -0.71
C SER A 177 -25.28 24.67 -1.83
N LYS A 178 -25.79 23.55 -2.37
CA LYS A 178 -25.17 22.84 -3.51
C LYS A 178 -24.99 23.77 -4.72
N ALA A 179 -25.99 24.59 -5.04
CA ALA A 179 -25.92 25.53 -6.16
C ALA A 179 -24.82 26.60 -5.96
N ALA A 180 -24.76 27.22 -4.77
CA ALA A 180 -23.73 28.21 -4.47
C ALA A 180 -22.32 27.59 -4.49
N TRP A 181 -22.18 26.37 -3.98
CA TRP A 181 -20.95 25.60 -4.03
C TRP A 181 -20.51 25.29 -5.46
N GLN A 182 -21.42 24.86 -6.34
CA GLN A 182 -21.10 24.61 -7.75
C GLN A 182 -20.60 25.88 -8.45
N THR A 183 -21.27 27.01 -8.25
CA THR A 183 -20.82 28.30 -8.81
C THR A 183 -19.42 28.68 -8.31
N GLN A 184 -19.18 28.55 -7.01
CA GLN A 184 -17.87 28.83 -6.42
C GLN A 184 -16.79 27.89 -6.98
N ARG A 185 -17.08 26.59 -7.08
CA ARG A 185 -16.13 25.60 -7.60
C ARG A 185 -15.82 25.83 -9.08
N LYS A 186 -16.81 26.12 -9.92
CA LYS A 186 -16.59 26.47 -11.33
C LYS A 186 -15.62 27.64 -11.49
N GLN A 187 -15.80 28.69 -10.69
CA GLN A 187 -14.90 29.84 -10.71
C GLN A 187 -13.48 29.49 -10.22
N ARG A 188 -13.36 28.69 -9.15
CA ARG A 188 -12.05 28.31 -8.58
C ARG A 188 -11.27 27.36 -9.48
N ILE A 189 -11.96 26.47 -10.18
CA ILE A 189 -11.36 25.52 -11.13
C ILE A 189 -11.01 26.23 -12.44
N GLY A 190 -11.85 27.14 -12.94
CA GLY A 190 -11.61 27.81 -14.23
C GLY A 190 -10.68 29.03 -14.19
N LYS A 191 -10.26 29.49 -13.00
CA LYS A 191 -9.42 30.71 -12.87
C LYS A 191 -7.92 30.46 -13.10
N PRO A 192 -7.30 29.40 -12.55
CA PRO A 192 -5.89 29.10 -12.82
C PRO A 192 -5.66 28.68 -14.27
N GLY A 193 -4.46 28.94 -14.79
CA GLY A 193 -4.01 28.44 -16.08
C GLY A 193 -3.69 26.94 -16.06
N VAL A 194 -3.11 26.45 -14.96
CA VAL A 194 -2.87 25.02 -14.72
C VAL A 194 -3.27 24.65 -13.28
N ILE A 195 -3.86 23.46 -13.14
CA ILE A 195 -4.11 22.83 -11.85
C ILE A 195 -3.46 21.45 -11.82
N GLU A 196 -2.79 21.14 -10.72
CA GLU A 196 -2.28 19.81 -10.42
C GLU A 196 -2.76 19.37 -9.04
N VAL A 197 -3.46 18.24 -9.00
CA VAL A 197 -3.95 17.61 -7.77
C VAL A 197 -3.36 16.22 -7.66
N THR A 198 -2.40 16.07 -6.74
CA THR A 198 -1.79 14.76 -6.45
C THR A 198 -2.30 14.24 -5.11
N LEU A 199 -2.75 12.98 -5.09
CA LEU A 199 -3.19 12.31 -3.87
C LEU A 199 -2.11 11.38 -3.33
N LYS A 200 -1.87 11.45 -2.02
CA LYS A 200 -0.94 10.59 -1.28
C LYS A 200 -1.65 9.95 -0.09
N GLU A 201 -1.07 8.85 0.40
CA GLU A 201 -1.54 8.16 1.60
C GLU A 201 -3.04 7.84 1.57
N ILE A 202 -3.56 7.40 0.41
CA ILE A 202 -4.98 7.07 0.28
C ILE A 202 -5.27 5.82 1.12
N ASN A 203 -6.06 6.01 2.17
CA ASN A 203 -6.65 4.95 2.97
C ASN A 203 -8.14 4.86 2.66
N VAL A 204 -8.59 3.69 2.23
CA VAL A 204 -10.01 3.41 1.96
C VAL A 204 -10.53 2.43 3.00
N GLU A 205 -11.61 2.81 3.66
CA GLU A 205 -12.33 2.02 4.64
C GLU A 205 -13.75 1.75 4.13
N MET A 206 -14.04 0.49 3.83
CA MET A 206 -15.38 0.05 3.47
C MET A 206 -16.25 -0.02 4.74
N ARG A 207 -17.41 0.63 4.73
CA ARG A 207 -18.41 0.50 5.80
C ARG A 207 -19.37 -0.65 5.54
N ASP A 208 -19.78 -0.77 4.28
CA ASP A 208 -20.61 -1.85 3.73
C ASP A 208 -20.41 -1.91 2.20
N ASP A 209 -21.21 -2.72 1.50
CA ASP A 209 -21.11 -2.92 0.05
C ASP A 209 -21.44 -1.66 -0.78
N SER A 210 -22.07 -0.66 -0.16
CA SER A 210 -22.56 0.57 -0.78
C SER A 210 -22.00 1.85 -0.18
N HIS A 211 -21.27 1.78 0.94
CA HIS A 211 -20.69 2.96 1.60
C HIS A 211 -19.21 2.75 1.92
N ALA A 212 -18.42 3.80 1.67
CA ALA A 212 -17.00 3.82 1.95
C ALA A 212 -16.55 5.20 2.46
N SER A 213 -15.42 5.21 3.15
CA SER A 213 -14.73 6.41 3.59
C SER A 213 -13.30 6.39 3.03
N ALA A 214 -12.91 7.44 2.32
CA ALA A 214 -11.56 7.59 1.77
C ALA A 214 -10.85 8.77 2.44
N THR A 215 -9.73 8.52 3.11
CA THR A 215 -8.89 9.54 3.74
C THR A 215 -7.56 9.62 3.03
N PHE A 216 -7.10 10.82 2.69
CA PHE A 216 -5.86 11.01 1.93
C PHE A 216 -5.26 12.40 2.18
N GLU A 217 -3.98 12.53 1.82
CA GLU A 217 -3.32 13.82 1.68
C GLU A 217 -3.47 14.31 0.24
N GLN A 218 -4.04 15.49 0.07
CA GLN A 218 -4.10 16.23 -1.18
C GLN A 218 -2.95 17.23 -1.24
N ASN A 219 -2.14 17.12 -2.28
CA ASN A 219 -1.20 18.14 -2.69
C ASN A 219 -1.78 18.88 -3.88
N TYR A 220 -2.11 20.16 -3.68
CA TYR A 220 -2.64 21.05 -4.69
C TYR A 220 -1.55 22.00 -5.16
N ARG A 221 -1.46 22.20 -6.46
CA ARG A 221 -0.60 23.21 -7.09
C ARG A 221 -1.36 23.90 -8.23
N ALA A 222 -1.18 25.21 -8.32
CA ALA A 222 -1.60 26.08 -9.40
C ALA A 222 -0.50 27.11 -9.68
N ASP A 223 -0.69 27.97 -10.67
CA ASP A 223 0.31 28.92 -11.19
C ASP A 223 1.13 29.62 -10.10
N THR A 224 0.46 30.15 -9.07
CA THR A 224 1.09 30.94 -8.00
C THR A 224 0.72 30.47 -6.60
N TYR A 225 0.02 29.34 -6.48
CA TYR A 225 -0.50 28.84 -5.20
C TYR A 225 -0.28 27.34 -5.07
N GLN A 226 0.14 26.91 -3.89
CA GLN A 226 0.24 25.51 -3.53
C GLN A 226 -0.29 25.31 -2.11
N ASP A 227 -0.88 24.16 -1.88
CA ASP A 227 -1.45 23.80 -0.58
C ASP A 227 -1.38 22.30 -0.37
N THR A 228 -1.25 21.87 0.88
CA THR A 228 -1.29 20.47 1.26
C THR A 228 -2.32 20.30 2.37
N THR A 229 -3.35 19.50 2.09
CA THR A 229 -4.46 19.29 3.02
C THR A 229 -4.75 17.82 3.21
N ARG A 230 -5.12 17.42 4.43
CA ARG A 230 -5.66 16.09 4.68
C ARG A 230 -7.17 16.15 4.54
N LYS A 231 -7.75 15.26 3.74
CA LYS A 231 -9.18 15.21 3.45
C LYS A 231 -9.76 13.84 3.78
N THR A 232 -11.05 13.85 4.09
CA THR A 232 -11.88 12.65 4.17
C THR A 232 -13.10 12.83 3.28
N LEU A 233 -13.27 11.88 2.35
CA LEU A 233 -14.45 11.76 1.51
C LEU A 233 -15.32 10.62 2.02
N GLN A 234 -16.63 10.88 2.06
CA GLN A 234 -17.64 9.85 2.24
C GLN A 234 -18.23 9.52 0.87
N LEU A 235 -18.25 8.25 0.51
CA LEU A 235 -18.73 7.77 -0.77
C LEU A 235 -19.89 6.81 -0.61
N GLU A 236 -20.82 6.87 -1.55
CA GLU A 236 -21.97 5.99 -1.70
C GLU A 236 -21.96 5.40 -3.11
N LYS A 237 -22.29 4.11 -3.25
CA LYS A 237 -22.42 3.44 -4.53
C LYS A 237 -23.83 3.63 -5.08
N VAL A 238 -23.96 4.43 -6.14
CA VAL A 238 -25.22 4.73 -6.82
C VAL A 238 -25.13 4.23 -8.27
N ASP A 239 -26.06 3.38 -8.69
CA ASP A 239 -26.09 2.79 -10.04
C ASP A 239 -24.76 2.15 -10.49
N GLY A 240 -24.03 1.56 -9.54
CA GLY A 240 -22.75 0.91 -9.79
C GLY A 240 -21.53 1.85 -9.72
N ALA A 241 -21.72 3.17 -9.66
CA ALA A 241 -20.66 4.16 -9.54
C ALA A 241 -20.48 4.63 -8.08
N TRP A 242 -19.23 4.77 -7.64
CA TRP A 242 -18.92 5.36 -6.34
C TRP A 242 -18.92 6.88 -6.43
N LEU A 243 -19.83 7.53 -5.72
CA LEU A 243 -20.05 8.98 -5.77
C LEU A 243 -19.82 9.62 -4.39
N ILE A 244 -19.26 10.82 -4.39
CA ILE A 244 -18.95 11.58 -3.18
C ILE A 244 -20.25 12.19 -2.61
N VAL A 245 -20.59 11.83 -1.37
CA VAL A 245 -21.73 12.37 -0.62
C VAL A 245 -21.32 13.41 0.41
N SER A 246 -20.06 13.39 0.87
CA SER A 246 -19.50 14.41 1.76
C SER A 246 -17.99 14.59 1.54
N GLU A 247 -17.53 15.83 1.64
CA GLU A 247 -16.10 16.21 1.59
C GLU A 247 -15.76 17.02 2.84
N GLN A 248 -14.79 16.57 3.63
CA GLN A 248 -14.32 17.24 4.83
C GLN A 248 -12.79 17.43 4.80
N VAL A 249 -12.32 18.58 5.28
CA VAL A 249 -10.89 18.80 5.56
C VAL A 249 -10.65 18.43 7.02
N VAL A 250 -9.68 17.56 7.26
CA VAL A 250 -9.28 17.15 8.61
C VAL A 250 -8.45 18.29 9.19
N LYS A 251 -8.87 18.80 10.36
CA LYS A 251 -8.14 19.83 11.12
C LYS A 251 -7.17 19.21 12.10
#